data_AF-A0A1X0IU41-F1
#
_entry.id   AF-A0A1X0IU41-F1
#
_cell.length_a   1.000
_cell.length_b   1.000
_cell.length_c   1.000
_cell.angle_alpha   90.00
_cell.angle_beta   90.00
_cell.angle_gamma   90.00
#
_symmetry.space_group_name_H-M   'P 1'
#
loop_
_entity.id
_entity.type
_entity.pdbx_description
1 polymer ?
#
loop_
_entity_poly.entity_id
_entity_poly.type
_entity_poly.pdbx_seq_one_letter_code
_entity_poly.pdbx_strand_id
1 'polypeptide(L)'
;MMFWSDHMSGWGYAGMVIGMVLFWALIIIGIVALIRSSTGATQAGSIPQFPPYTESPEQVLAARYARGEIDDTEYRQRLAVLRGATPR
;
A
#
# COMPACT_ATOMS: atom_id res chain seq x y z
N MET A 1 49.62 -15.56 29.40
CA MET A 1 48.16 -15.41 29.37
C MET A 1 47.85 -13.95 29.09
N MET A 2 47.59 -13.60 27.83
CA MET A 2 47.18 -12.26 27.43
C MET A 2 45.72 -12.32 27.06
N PHE A 3 44.86 -12.17 28.06
CA PHE A 3 43.43 -11.94 27.90
C PHE A 3 43.24 -10.48 27.44
N TRP A 4 43.75 -10.17 26.26
CA TRP A 4 43.36 -8.98 25.52
C TRP A 4 42.04 -9.33 24.82
N SER A 5 41.00 -9.49 25.63
CA SER A 5 39.65 -9.68 25.13
C SER A 5 39.19 -8.33 24.62
N ASP A 6 39.22 -8.19 23.30
CA ASP A 6 38.42 -7.31 22.47
C ASP A 6 37.48 -6.39 23.26
N HIS A 7 38.01 -5.23 23.66
CA HIS A 7 37.19 -4.07 24.03
C HIS A 7 36.59 -3.41 22.77
N MET A 8 36.15 -4.22 21.80
CA MET A 8 35.20 -3.77 20.78
C MET A 8 33.84 -3.67 21.48
N SER A 9 33.73 -2.61 22.30
CA SER A 9 32.65 -2.38 23.25
C SER A 9 31.28 -2.67 22.63
N GLY A 10 30.35 -3.24 23.41
CA GLY A 10 28.97 -3.47 22.95
C GLY A 10 28.29 -2.23 22.35
N TRP A 11 28.81 -1.04 22.64
CA TRP A 11 28.44 0.23 21.99
C TRP A 11 28.76 0.29 20.49
N GLY A 12 29.88 -0.28 20.04
CA GLY A 12 30.23 -0.39 18.62
C GLY A 12 29.29 -1.35 17.86
N TYR A 13 28.96 -2.49 18.49
CA TYR A 13 27.96 -3.43 17.95
C TYR A 13 26.56 -2.82 17.92
N ALA A 14 26.15 -2.12 18.97
CA ALA A 14 24.88 -1.41 19.01
C ALA A 14 24.81 -0.34 17.90
N GLY A 15 25.86 0.46 17.73
CA GLY A 15 25.95 1.45 16.66
C GLY A 15 25.85 0.83 15.26
N MET A 16 26.52 -0.32 15.04
CA MET A 16 26.45 -1.05 13.77
C MET A 16 25.04 -1.58 13.48
N VAL A 17 24.37 -2.17 14.48
CA VAL A 17 22.99 -2.68 14.32
C VAL A 17 22.02 -1.53 14.06
N ILE A 18 22.13 -0.43 14.80
CA ILE A 18 21.29 0.76 14.60
C ILE A 18 21.51 1.31 13.18
N GLY A 19 22.76 1.46 12.74
CA GLY A 19 23.09 1.91 11.38
C GLY A 19 22.50 1.01 10.30
N MET A 20 22.60 -0.30 10.47
CA MET A 20 22.01 -1.30 9.56
C MET A 20 20.48 -1.18 9.50
N VAL A 21 19.81 -1.07 10.65
CA VAL A 21 18.35 -0.93 10.71
C VAL A 21 17.90 0.39 10.09
N LEU A 22 18.60 1.50 10.36
CA LEU A 22 18.31 2.79 9.75
C LEU A 22 18.48 2.75 8.22
N PHE A 23 19.53 2.10 7.74
CA PHE A 23 19.76 1.90 6.31
C PHE A 23 18.60 1.13 5.65
N TRP A 24 18.18 0.01 6.26
CA TRP A 24 17.02 -0.74 5.78
C TRP A 24 15.72 0.05 5.86
N ALA A 25 15.51 0.83 6.93
CA ALA A 25 14.34 1.68 7.07
C ALA A 25 14.28 2.75 5.97
N LEU A 26 15.41 3.38 5.63
CA LEU A 26 15.49 4.33 4.51
C LEU A 26 15.19 3.67 3.17
N ILE A 27 15.70 2.45 2.94
CA ILE A 27 15.38 1.67 1.73
C ILE A 27 13.87 1.39 1.66
N ILE A 28 13.27 0.90 2.74
CA ILE A 28 11.83 0.60 2.80
C ILE A 28 11.01 1.88 2.57
N ILE A 29 11.36 3.00 3.22
CA ILE A 29 10.70 4.29 3.01
C ILE A 29 10.81 4.71 1.55
N GLY A 30 11.99 4.56 0.92
CA GLY A 30 12.19 4.88 -0.49
C GLY A 30 11.33 4.01 -1.42
N ILE A 31 11.28 2.70 -1.19
CA ILE A 31 10.45 1.76 -1.96
C ILE A 31 8.97 2.11 -1.77
N VAL A 32 8.52 2.31 -0.52
CA VAL A 32 7.13 2.68 -0.21
C VAL A 32 6.78 4.02 -0.84
N ALA A 33 7.68 5.02 -0.80
CA ALA A 33 7.46 6.31 -1.44
C ALA A 33 7.37 6.17 -2.97
N LEU A 34 8.21 5.33 -3.58
CA LEU A 34 8.17 5.05 -5.02
C LEU A 34 6.84 4.38 -5.40
N ILE A 35 6.43 3.33 -4.69
CA ILE A 35 5.15 2.65 -4.89
C ILE A 35 3.97 3.61 -4.64
N ARG A 36 4.04 4.44 -3.59
CA ARG A 36 3.03 5.45 -3.30
C ARG A 36 2.97 6.55 -4.36
N SER A 37 4.09 6.91 -4.98
CA SER A 37 4.10 7.87 -6.09
C SER A 37 3.55 7.28 -7.39
N SER A 38 3.85 6.01 -7.67
CA SER A 38 3.35 5.31 -8.86
C SER A 38 1.86 4.94 -8.75
N THR A 39 1.41 4.58 -7.55
CA THR A 39 0.00 4.25 -7.25
C THR A 39 -0.81 5.51 -6.92
N GLY A 40 -0.17 6.54 -6.37
CA GLY A 40 -0.79 7.82 -5.99
C GLY A 40 -1.07 8.74 -7.17
N ALA A 41 -0.51 8.50 -8.35
CA ALA A 41 -0.90 9.19 -9.58
C ALA A 41 -2.36 8.89 -10.00
N THR A 42 -2.95 7.78 -9.52
CA THR A 42 -4.38 7.48 -9.71
C THR A 42 -5.25 7.97 -8.55
N GLN A 43 -4.65 8.49 -7.47
CA GLN A 43 -5.33 8.90 -6.24
C GLN A 43 -4.97 10.35 -5.86
N ALA A 44 -4.69 11.21 -6.86
CA ALA A 44 -4.70 12.67 -6.72
C ALA A 44 -6.15 13.16 -6.59
N GLY A 45 -6.81 12.71 -5.53
CA GLY A 45 -8.22 12.96 -5.27
C GLY A 45 -8.50 12.72 -3.79
N SER A 46 -8.01 13.64 -2.96
CA SER A 46 -8.71 14.06 -1.74
C SER A 46 -8.88 13.02 -0.63
N ILE A 47 -8.03 13.10 0.40
CA ILE A 47 -8.51 12.81 1.76
C ILE A 47 -8.81 14.16 2.41
N PRO A 48 -10.09 14.41 2.73
CA PRO A 48 -10.41 14.60 4.15
C PRO A 48 -11.68 13.84 4.57
N GLN A 49 -11.56 13.07 5.65
CA GLN A 49 -12.57 12.88 6.71
C GLN A 49 -14.06 12.59 6.35
N PHE A 50 -14.49 11.34 6.64
CA PHE A 50 -15.86 10.83 6.93
C PHE A 50 -16.90 10.71 5.79
N PRO A 51 -17.89 9.76 5.85
CA PRO A 51 -18.12 8.58 6.71
C PRO A 51 -17.95 7.25 5.91
N PRO A 52 -18.14 6.02 6.47
CA PRO A 52 -17.89 4.78 5.74
C PRO A 52 -19.02 4.56 4.72
N TYR A 53 -18.93 5.21 3.56
CA TYR A 53 -19.69 4.78 2.42
C TYR A 53 -19.02 3.49 1.93
N THR A 54 -19.65 2.38 2.31
CA THR A 54 -19.57 1.10 1.62
C THR A 54 -19.11 1.32 0.18
N GLU A 55 -17.93 0.78 -0.19
CA GLU A 55 -17.43 0.77 -1.57
C GLU A 55 -18.62 0.62 -2.50
N SER A 56 -18.83 1.61 -3.38
CA SER A 56 -20.01 1.57 -4.23
C SER A 56 -19.95 0.24 -4.99
N PRO A 57 -21.04 -0.52 -5.06
CA PRO A 57 -21.02 -1.84 -5.70
C PRO A 57 -20.47 -1.81 -7.14
N GLU A 58 -20.47 -0.64 -7.78
CA GLU A 58 -19.77 -0.34 -9.03
C GLU A 58 -18.23 -0.43 -8.92
N GLN A 59 -17.62 0.10 -7.86
CA GLN A 59 -16.17 0.03 -7.61
C GLN A 59 -15.71 -1.42 -7.36
N VAL A 60 -16.50 -2.22 -6.64
CA VAL A 60 -16.21 -3.65 -6.46
C VAL A 60 -16.26 -4.40 -7.80
N LEU A 61 -17.21 -4.06 -8.67
CA LEU A 61 -17.33 -4.65 -10.00
C LEU A 61 -16.16 -4.25 -10.90
N ALA A 62 -15.76 -2.96 -10.88
CA ALA A 62 -14.63 -2.45 -11.64
C ALA A 62 -13.30 -3.09 -11.18
N ALA A 63 -13.12 -3.29 -9.87
CA ALA A 63 -11.94 -3.96 -9.33
C ALA A 63 -11.86 -5.45 -9.72
N ARG A 64 -13.00 -6.12 -9.93
CA ARG A 64 -13.04 -7.52 -10.41
C ARG A 64 -12.80 -7.62 -11.90
N TYR A 65 -13.33 -6.68 -12.68
CA TYR A 65 -13.01 -6.55 -14.11
C TYR A 65 -11.52 -6.27 -14.34
N ALA A 66 -10.92 -5.35 -13.58
CA ALA A 66 -9.49 -5.06 -13.65
C ALA A 66 -8.59 -6.26 -13.26
N ARG A 67 -9.10 -7.15 -12.40
CA ARG A 67 -8.45 -8.43 -12.05
C ARG A 67 -8.70 -9.54 -13.06
N GLY A 68 -9.57 -9.33 -14.05
CA GLY A 68 -9.96 -10.34 -15.04
C GLY A 68 -10.87 -11.44 -14.49
N GLU A 69 -11.47 -11.24 -13.31
CA GLU A 69 -12.40 -12.20 -12.69
C GLU A 69 -13.79 -12.17 -13.35
N ILE A 70 -14.12 -11.11 -14.11
CA ILE A 70 -15.41 -10.87 -14.76
C ILE A 70 -15.16 -10.36 -16.18
N ASP A 71 -15.93 -10.86 -17.16
CA ASP A 71 -15.86 -10.43 -18.56
C ASP A 71 -16.58 -9.09 -18.82
N ASP A 72 -16.23 -8.39 -19.90
CA ASP A 72 -16.79 -7.07 -20.26
C ASP A 72 -18.32 -7.12 -20.43
N THR A 73 -18.84 -8.21 -20.98
CA THR A 73 -20.29 -8.41 -21.18
C THR A 73 -21.03 -8.47 -19.85
N GLU A 74 -20.50 -9.22 -18.88
CA GLU A 74 -21.04 -9.39 -17.54
C GLU A 74 -20.88 -8.12 -16.69
N TYR A 75 -19.76 -7.40 -16.86
CA TYR A 75 -19.54 -6.09 -16.24
C TYR A 75 -20.63 -5.09 -16.64
N ARG A 76 -20.91 -4.94 -17.94
CA ARG A 76 -21.91 -4.00 -18.46
C ARG A 76 -23.32 -4.35 -17.99
N GLN A 77 -23.66 -5.64 -17.98
CA GLN A 77 -24.97 -6.09 -17.50
C GLN A 77 -25.18 -5.76 -16.02
N ARG A 78 -24.20 -6.05 -15.17
CA ARG A 78 -24.29 -5.78 -13.72
C ARG A 78 -24.27 -4.27 -13.40
N LEU A 79 -23.50 -3.49 -14.15
CA LEU A 79 -23.48 -2.04 -14.02
C LEU A 79 -24.84 -1.41 -14.39
N ALA A 80 -25.51 -1.91 -15.44
CA ALA A 80 -26.83 -1.44 -15.83
C ALA A 80 -27.89 -1.72 -14.75
N VAL A 81 -27.84 -2.90 -14.12
CA VAL A 81 -28.73 -3.27 -13.01
C VAL A 81 -28.48 -2.37 -11.80
N LEU A 82 -27.22 -2.13 -11.44
CA LEU A 82 -26.84 -1.28 -10.30
C LEU A 82 -27.31 0.17 -10.46
N ARG A 83 -27.17 0.74 -11.66
CA ARG A 83 -27.65 2.09 -11.98
C ARG A 83 -29.18 2.20 -12.04
N GLY A 84 -29.87 1.13 -12.43
CA GLY A 84 -31.35 1.07 -12.40
C GLY A 84 -31.92 0.86 -10.99
N ALA A 85 -31.18 0.18 -10.12
CA ALA A 85 -31.57 -0.11 -8.74
C ALA A 85 -31.29 1.02 -7.75
N THR A 86 -30.54 2.05 -8.15
CA THR A 86 -30.30 3.26 -7.35
C THR A 86 -31.43 4.25 -7.65
N PRO A 87 -32.49 4.34 -6.82
CA PRO A 87 -33.54 5.33 -7.01
C PRO A 87 -32.93 6.69 -6.70
N ARG A 88 -33.25 7.71 -7.50
CA ARG A 88 -32.82 9.10 -7.26
C ARG A 88 -33.40 9.65 -5.96
#